data_AF-A0A167DVD3-F1
#
_entry.id   AF-A0A167DVD3-F1
#
_cell.length_a   1.000
_cell.length_b   1.000
_cell.length_c   1.000
_cell.angle_alpha   90.00
_cell.angle_beta   90.00
_cell.angle_gamma   90.00
#
_symmetry.space_group_name_H-M   'P 1'
#
loop_
_entity.id
_entity.type
_entity.pdbx_description
1 polymer ?
#
loop_
_entity_poly.entity_id
_entity_poly.type
_entity_poly.pdbx_seq_one_letter_code
_entity_poly.pdbx_strand_id
1 'polypeptide(L)'
;MPSLDNSNESTNIDIDEVEEDSDEEPLHSSIPPREIPSWNTTRRPLSEAQQLKFRTYLDEELMRINGKYIHRLNEPSRGYASLKELIDDLEKVVDLVWYSITTTTNAPDTNSHTSYQTYYLLRIADDFVDYIEGYESDPSPVEMIQFVQKLDAIFTRLLDPQAPTRLTRTDAVRLTSIAERTRIQIAKSVVRGYEMEISQIYSSVLSQP
;
A
#
# COMPACT_ATOMS: atom_id res chain seq x y z
N MET A 1 17.33 27.81 61.11
CA MET A 1 18.10 27.12 62.17
C MET A 1 17.14 26.15 62.85
N PRO A 2 17.47 24.86 62.96
CA PRO A 2 18.75 24.33 63.43
C PRO A 2 19.52 23.49 62.39
N SER A 3 20.83 23.43 62.61
CA SER A 3 21.85 22.68 61.91
C SER A 3 21.90 21.24 62.42
N LEU A 4 22.22 20.28 61.55
CA LEU A 4 22.86 19.02 61.95
C LEU A 4 23.89 18.63 60.89
N ASP A 5 25.09 18.53 61.42
CA ASP A 5 26.38 18.13 60.88
C ASP A 5 26.35 16.67 60.37
N ASN A 6 27.00 16.37 59.25
CA ASN A 6 27.76 15.12 59.18
C ASN A 6 28.87 15.20 58.13
N SER A 7 30.08 15.03 58.64
CA SER A 7 31.36 14.95 57.94
C SER A 7 31.51 13.61 57.22
N ASN A 8 32.20 13.60 56.07
CA ASN A 8 33.08 12.49 55.76
C ASN A 8 34.21 12.91 54.80
N GLU A 9 35.38 13.05 55.38
CA GLU A 9 36.68 13.29 54.77
C GLU A 9 37.52 12.04 55.06
N SER A 10 38.07 11.41 54.02
CA SER A 10 39.13 10.39 54.05
C SER A 10 39.37 9.95 52.60
N THR A 11 40.57 9.77 52.04
CA THR A 11 41.95 9.97 52.47
C THR A 11 42.77 9.64 51.20
N ASN A 12 43.73 10.50 50.85
CA ASN A 12 44.81 10.16 49.92
C ASN A 12 45.72 9.10 50.56
N ILE A 13 46.16 8.12 49.77
CA ILE A 13 47.32 7.28 50.07
C ILE A 13 48.19 7.20 48.81
N ASP A 14 49.40 7.74 48.94
CA ASP A 14 50.54 7.63 48.03
C ASP A 14 51.06 6.20 47.94
N ILE A 15 51.49 5.79 46.74
CA ILE A 15 52.47 4.72 46.53
C ILE A 15 53.42 5.17 45.43
N ASP A 16 54.70 5.32 45.81
CA ASP A 16 55.86 5.67 45.01
C ASP A 16 56.40 4.51 44.14
N GLU A 17 57.06 4.91 43.05
CA GLU A 17 58.26 4.33 42.39
C GLU A 17 58.27 2.87 41.85
N VAL A 18 58.57 2.68 40.56
CA VAL A 18 59.94 2.46 39.99
C VAL A 18 59.79 2.17 38.46
N GLU A 19 60.71 2.75 37.68
CA GLU A 19 60.92 2.63 36.23
C GLU A 19 61.30 1.23 35.74
N GLU A 20 60.93 0.85 34.51
CA GLU A 20 61.82 0.09 33.62
C GLU A 20 61.41 0.25 32.14
N ASP A 21 62.35 0.80 31.37
CA ASP A 21 62.37 0.92 29.91
C ASP A 21 62.37 -0.46 29.23
N SER A 22 61.53 -0.62 28.21
CA SER A 22 61.84 -1.53 27.10
C SER A 22 61.06 -1.15 25.85
N ASP A 23 61.82 -0.73 24.84
CA ASP A 23 61.40 -0.45 23.46
C ASP A 23 60.73 -1.66 22.79
N GLU A 24 59.44 -1.56 22.44
CA GLU A 24 58.85 -2.31 21.34
C GLU A 24 57.81 -1.43 20.60
N GLU A 25 58.16 -0.94 19.42
CA GLU A 25 57.16 -0.45 18.45
C GLU A 25 56.39 -1.63 17.86
N PRO A 26 55.07 -1.49 17.67
CA PRO A 26 54.59 -1.61 16.29
C PRO A 26 53.44 -0.65 15.94
N LEU A 27 53.63 0.10 14.84
CA LEU A 27 52.62 0.67 13.94
C LEU A 27 51.16 0.70 14.44
N HIS A 28 50.79 1.76 15.15
CA HIS A 28 49.38 2.14 15.27
C HIS A 28 48.88 2.68 13.93
N SER A 29 48.24 1.82 13.14
CA SER A 29 47.38 2.25 12.04
C SER A 29 46.17 2.98 12.64
N SER A 30 46.26 4.30 12.75
CA SER A 30 45.11 5.17 12.99
C SER A 30 44.22 5.16 11.75
N ILE A 31 43.44 4.10 11.58
CA ILE A 31 42.26 4.13 10.72
C ILE A 31 41.20 4.86 11.55
N PRO A 32 40.81 6.11 11.21
CA PRO A 32 39.69 6.74 11.89
C PRO A 32 38.44 5.86 11.72
N PRO A 33 37.57 5.76 12.74
CA PRO A 33 36.33 5.02 12.62
C PRO A 33 35.61 5.43 11.34
N ARG A 34 35.45 4.46 10.45
CA ARG A 34 34.77 4.64 9.17
C ARG A 34 33.34 5.05 9.52
N GLU A 35 33.04 6.34 9.45
CA GLU A 35 31.67 6.85 9.47
C GLU A 35 30.94 6.10 8.36
N ILE A 36 30.14 5.12 8.74
CA ILE A 36 29.22 4.46 7.83
C ILE A 36 28.28 5.58 7.43
N PRO A 37 28.23 5.98 6.15
CA PRO A 37 27.21 6.93 5.72
C PRO A 37 25.89 6.25 6.07
N SER A 38 25.13 6.78 7.02
CA SER A 38 23.77 6.35 7.17
C SER A 38 23.09 6.77 5.88
N TRP A 39 22.77 5.81 5.03
CA TRP A 39 21.96 6.04 3.84
C TRP A 39 20.52 6.28 4.29
N ASN A 40 20.32 7.27 5.18
CA ASN A 40 19.05 7.92 5.35
C ASN A 40 18.80 8.65 4.06
N THR A 41 18.28 7.90 3.09
CA THR A 41 17.64 8.42 1.90
C THR A 41 16.45 9.20 2.42
N THR A 42 16.67 10.47 2.77
CA THR A 42 15.61 11.43 3.04
C THR A 42 14.89 11.59 1.71
N ARG A 43 13.86 10.78 1.53
CA ARG A 43 13.05 10.77 0.31
C ARG A 43 12.39 12.13 0.24
N ARG A 44 12.90 12.98 -0.63
CA ARG A 44 12.37 14.33 -0.84
C ARG A 44 10.92 14.20 -1.31
N PRO A 45 9.97 14.95 -0.71
CA PRO A 45 8.61 14.99 -1.21
C PRO A 45 8.62 15.46 -2.68
N LEU A 46 7.73 14.87 -3.49
CA LEU A 46 7.60 15.20 -4.91
C LEU A 46 7.30 16.70 -5.07
N SER A 47 7.94 17.35 -6.05
CA SER A 47 7.60 18.74 -6.41
C SER A 47 6.16 18.82 -6.94
N GLU A 48 5.55 20.00 -6.89
CA GLU A 48 4.19 20.21 -7.42
C GLU A 48 4.07 19.79 -8.89
N ALA A 49 5.08 20.09 -9.71
CA ALA A 49 5.14 19.64 -11.11
C ALA A 49 5.22 18.11 -11.25
N GLN A 50 5.93 17.43 -10.36
CA GLN A 50 5.98 15.97 -10.32
C GLN A 50 4.66 15.36 -9.85
N GLN A 51 4.00 15.97 -8.85
CA GLN A 51 2.67 15.55 -8.39
C GLN A 51 1.62 15.71 -9.48
N LEU A 52 1.66 16.82 -10.23
CA LEU A 52 0.78 17.04 -11.38
C LEU A 52 1.02 16.01 -12.48
N LYS A 53 2.28 15.78 -12.87
CA LYS A 53 2.63 14.75 -13.86
C LYS A 53 2.17 13.36 -13.43
N PHE A 54 2.30 13.03 -12.14
CA PHE A 54 1.82 11.77 -11.58
C PHE A 54 0.30 11.66 -11.66
N ARG A 55 -0.43 12.73 -11.34
CA ARG A 55 -1.90 12.77 -11.48
C ARG A 55 -2.33 12.54 -12.93
N THR A 56 -1.73 13.26 -13.88
CA THR A 56 -2.00 13.08 -15.31
C THR A 56 -1.76 11.66 -15.77
N TYR A 57 -0.66 11.03 -15.33
CA TYR A 57 -0.38 9.63 -15.62
C TYR A 57 -1.48 8.69 -15.09
N LEU A 58 -1.94 8.88 -13.85
CA LEU A 58 -3.01 8.05 -13.29
C LEU A 58 -4.33 8.22 -14.06
N ASP A 59 -4.65 9.45 -14.47
CA ASP A 59 -5.84 9.72 -15.27
C ASP A 59 -5.75 9.03 -16.64
N GLU A 60 -4.60 9.10 -17.31
CA GLU A 60 -4.35 8.43 -18.59
C GLU A 60 -4.47 6.91 -18.48
N GLU A 61 -3.89 6.30 -17.44
CA GLU A 61 -3.97 4.85 -17.23
C GLU A 61 -5.40 4.39 -16.91
N LEU A 62 -6.12 5.08 -16.03
CA LEU A 62 -7.52 4.75 -15.76
C LEU A 62 -8.41 4.95 -16.99
N MET A 63 -8.16 5.99 -17.79
CA MET A 63 -8.87 6.20 -19.05
C MET A 63 -8.57 5.06 -20.04
N ARG A 64 -7.32 4.61 -20.15
CA ARG A 64 -6.92 3.48 -20.99
C ARG A 64 -7.63 2.19 -20.55
N ILE A 65 -7.64 1.90 -19.25
CA ILE A 65 -8.32 0.73 -18.68
C ILE A 65 -9.83 0.78 -18.99
N ASN A 66 -10.48 1.91 -18.69
CA ASN A 66 -11.90 2.10 -18.96
C ASN A 66 -12.22 2.00 -20.46
N GLY A 67 -11.38 2.59 -21.32
CA GLY A 67 -11.53 2.49 -22.77
C GLY A 67 -11.47 1.03 -23.25
N LYS A 68 -10.49 0.24 -22.79
CA LYS A 68 -10.39 -1.19 -23.12
C LYS A 68 -11.59 -1.99 -22.60
N TYR A 69 -12.10 -1.66 -21.41
CA TYR A 69 -13.32 -2.26 -20.87
C TYR A 69 -14.56 -1.94 -21.73
N ILE A 70 -14.75 -0.68 -22.12
CA ILE A 70 -15.85 -0.28 -23.00
C ILE A 70 -15.73 -0.94 -24.39
N HIS A 71 -14.51 -1.07 -24.92
CA HIS A 71 -14.29 -1.78 -26.17
C HIS A 71 -14.74 -3.24 -26.07
N ARG A 72 -14.44 -3.94 -24.97
CA ARG A 72 -14.94 -5.30 -24.74
C ARG A 72 -16.47 -5.36 -24.77
N LEU A 73 -17.15 -4.42 -24.11
CA LEU A 73 -18.63 -4.41 -24.07
C LEU A 73 -19.27 -4.32 -25.46
N ASN A 74 -18.59 -3.68 -26.42
CA ASN A 74 -19.07 -3.56 -27.79
C ASN A 74 -18.54 -4.66 -28.71
N GLU A 75 -17.26 -5.02 -28.56
CA GLU A 75 -16.54 -5.97 -29.38
C GLU A 75 -15.55 -6.76 -28.50
N PRO A 76 -15.93 -7.97 -28.02
CA PRO A 76 -15.15 -8.74 -27.06
C PRO A 76 -13.71 -9.09 -27.51
N SER A 77 -13.44 -9.06 -28.81
CA SER A 77 -12.12 -9.33 -29.39
C SER A 77 -11.12 -8.17 -29.29
N ARG A 78 -11.58 -6.93 -29.02
CA ARG A 78 -10.74 -5.72 -29.01
C ARG A 78 -10.43 -5.17 -27.62
N GLY A 79 -11.07 -5.71 -26.58
CA GLY A 79 -10.89 -5.28 -25.19
C GLY A 79 -10.11 -6.29 -24.36
N TYR A 80 -10.44 -6.34 -23.07
CA TYR A 80 -9.98 -7.40 -22.18
C TYR A 80 -10.68 -8.72 -22.50
N ALA A 81 -9.92 -9.81 -22.62
CA ALA A 81 -10.47 -11.12 -22.90
C ALA A 81 -11.18 -11.72 -21.67
N SER A 82 -10.69 -11.39 -20.48
CA SER A 82 -11.21 -11.89 -19.20
C SER A 82 -11.18 -10.81 -18.12
N LEU A 83 -11.95 -11.01 -17.05
CA LEU A 83 -11.93 -10.12 -15.88
C LEU A 83 -10.54 -10.10 -15.21
N LYS A 84 -9.81 -11.22 -15.28
CA LYS A 84 -8.45 -11.35 -14.76
C LYS A 84 -7.49 -10.33 -15.38
N GLU A 85 -7.49 -10.20 -16.71
CA GLU A 85 -6.62 -9.23 -17.40
C GLU A 85 -6.91 -7.79 -16.99
N LEU A 86 -8.19 -7.46 -16.75
CA LEU A 86 -8.60 -6.15 -16.26
C LEU A 86 -8.10 -5.92 -14.83
N ILE A 87 -8.26 -6.93 -13.95
CA ILE A 87 -7.77 -6.88 -12.57
C ILE A 87 -6.25 -6.71 -12.54
N ASP A 88 -5.50 -7.45 -13.36
CA ASP A 88 -4.04 -7.34 -13.44
C ASP A 88 -3.58 -5.92 -13.82
N ASP A 89 -4.30 -5.24 -14.72
CA ASP A 89 -4.00 -3.84 -15.07
C ASP A 89 -4.40 -2.87 -13.96
N LEU A 90 -5.54 -3.08 -13.28
CA LEU A 90 -5.94 -2.28 -12.12
C LEU A 90 -4.98 -2.42 -10.96
N GLU A 91 -4.49 -3.63 -10.68
CA GLU A 91 -3.56 -3.88 -9.59
C GLU A 91 -2.27 -3.08 -9.72
N LYS A 92 -1.74 -2.93 -10.93
CA LYS A 92 -0.56 -2.08 -11.19
C LYS A 92 -0.82 -0.63 -10.80
N VAL A 93 -2.01 -0.10 -11.11
CA VAL A 93 -2.39 1.26 -10.75
C VAL A 93 -2.58 1.38 -9.24
N VAL A 94 -3.27 0.42 -8.61
CA VAL A 94 -3.45 0.38 -7.14
C VAL A 94 -2.10 0.34 -6.41
N ASP A 95 -1.18 -0.52 -6.83
CA ASP A 95 0.15 -0.64 -6.23
C ASP A 95 0.95 0.65 -6.38
N LEU A 96 0.85 1.31 -7.54
CA LEU A 96 1.51 2.59 -7.77
C LEU A 96 0.94 3.70 -6.88
N VAL A 97 -0.39 3.78 -6.75
CA VAL A 97 -1.06 4.75 -5.87
C VAL A 97 -0.71 4.48 -4.41
N TRP A 98 -0.74 3.20 -3.99
CA TRP A 98 -0.38 2.80 -2.63
C TRP A 98 1.09 3.09 -2.31
N TYR A 99 2.00 2.84 -3.26
CA TYR A 99 3.40 3.21 -3.13
C TYR A 99 3.57 4.73 -3.00
N SER A 100 2.83 5.54 -3.75
CA SER A 100 2.84 7.01 -3.61
C SER A 100 2.40 7.46 -2.22
N ILE A 101 1.35 6.85 -1.66
CA ILE A 101 0.87 7.16 -0.31
C ILE A 101 1.95 6.82 0.73
N THR A 102 2.44 5.57 0.72
CA THR A 102 3.41 5.09 1.72
C THR A 102 4.77 5.79 1.64
N THR A 103 5.14 6.32 0.47
CA THR A 103 6.36 7.12 0.32
C THR A 103 6.18 8.56 0.77
N THR A 104 4.98 9.13 0.63
CA THR A 104 4.67 10.50 1.07
C THR A 104 4.46 10.58 2.58
N THR A 105 3.91 9.53 3.20
CA THR A 105 3.64 9.45 4.64
C THR A 105 4.87 9.47 5.53
N ASN A 106 6.04 9.08 5.01
CA ASN A 106 7.28 9.03 5.78
C ASN A 106 7.95 10.40 5.92
N ALA A 107 7.37 11.45 5.33
CA ALA A 107 7.81 12.83 5.52
C ALA A 107 7.01 13.47 6.69
N PRO A 108 7.69 14.12 7.65
CA PRO A 108 7.12 14.52 8.95
C PRO A 108 6.01 15.59 8.90
N ASP A 109 5.79 16.24 7.75
CA ASP A 109 4.98 17.48 7.68
C ASP A 109 3.76 17.37 6.73
N THR A 110 3.44 16.17 6.25
CA THR A 110 2.67 15.98 5.00
C THR A 110 1.19 15.63 5.20
N ASN A 111 0.50 16.30 6.13
CA ASN A 111 -0.95 16.07 6.34
C ASN A 111 -1.84 16.53 5.16
N SER A 112 -1.29 17.22 4.15
CA SER A 112 -2.09 17.81 3.07
C SER A 112 -2.00 17.11 1.71
N HIS A 113 -0.95 16.32 1.43
CA HIS A 113 -0.66 15.89 0.06
C HIS A 113 -1.25 14.54 -0.35
N THR A 114 -1.83 13.77 0.57
CA THR A 114 -2.34 12.41 0.31
C THR A 114 -3.82 12.34 -0.11
N SER A 115 -4.51 13.48 -0.10
CA SER A 115 -5.95 13.57 -0.36
C SER A 115 -6.37 13.18 -1.79
N TYR A 116 -5.51 13.41 -2.79
CA TYR A 116 -5.85 13.03 -4.16
C TYR A 116 -5.56 11.54 -4.44
N GLN A 117 -4.56 10.96 -3.76
CA GLN A 117 -4.21 9.54 -3.91
C GLN A 117 -5.31 8.66 -3.31
N THR A 118 -5.85 9.03 -2.14
CA THR A 118 -7.02 8.34 -1.57
C THR A 118 -8.24 8.44 -2.49
N TYR A 119 -8.42 9.58 -3.16
CA TYR A 119 -9.46 9.71 -4.19
C TYR A 119 -9.31 8.70 -5.33
N TYR A 120 -8.10 8.45 -5.84
CA TYR A 120 -7.88 7.44 -6.88
C TYR A 120 -8.19 6.02 -6.40
N LEU A 121 -7.82 5.65 -5.17
CA LEU A 121 -8.19 4.34 -4.61
C LEU A 121 -9.71 4.17 -4.50
N LEU A 122 -10.41 5.21 -4.02
CA LEU A 122 -11.87 5.20 -3.94
C LEU A 122 -12.52 5.10 -5.32
N ARG A 123 -12.00 5.84 -6.30
CA ARG A 123 -12.47 5.78 -7.69
C ARG A 123 -12.28 4.38 -8.28
N ILE A 124 -11.10 3.79 -8.12
CA ILE A 124 -10.83 2.42 -8.60
C ILE A 124 -11.79 1.42 -7.96
N ALA A 125 -12.03 1.53 -6.64
CA ALA A 125 -12.97 0.66 -5.94
C ALA A 125 -14.41 0.84 -6.43
N ASP A 126 -14.82 2.07 -6.76
CA ASP A 126 -16.14 2.40 -7.32
C ASP A 126 -16.29 1.82 -8.74
N ASP A 127 -15.35 2.14 -9.64
CA ASP A 127 -15.32 1.68 -11.03
C ASP A 127 -15.25 0.13 -11.11
N PHE A 128 -14.57 -0.52 -10.16
CA PHE A 128 -14.49 -1.98 -10.10
C PHE A 128 -15.85 -2.66 -9.89
N VAL A 129 -16.76 -2.04 -9.14
CA VAL A 129 -18.14 -2.57 -8.99
C VAL A 129 -18.83 -2.63 -10.36
N ASP A 130 -18.68 -1.58 -11.16
CA ASP A 130 -19.25 -1.50 -12.51
C ASP A 130 -18.56 -2.48 -13.47
N TYR A 131 -17.25 -2.67 -13.32
CA TYR A 131 -16.52 -3.66 -14.11
C TYR A 131 -17.02 -5.08 -13.85
N ILE A 132 -17.25 -5.47 -12.60
CA ILE A 132 -17.78 -6.81 -12.27
C ILE A 132 -19.11 -7.08 -13.00
N GLU A 133 -19.99 -6.07 -13.07
CA GLU A 133 -21.26 -6.20 -13.80
C GLU A 133 -21.09 -6.51 -15.29
N GLY A 134 -20.04 -5.99 -15.91
CA GLY A 134 -19.72 -6.32 -17.31
C GLY A 134 -19.35 -7.80 -17.54
N TYR A 135 -18.85 -8.50 -16.52
CA TYR A 135 -18.39 -9.90 -16.63
C TYR A 135 -19.36 -10.91 -16.01
N GLU A 136 -20.66 -10.60 -15.93
CA GLU A 136 -21.67 -11.53 -15.37
C GLU A 136 -21.69 -12.91 -16.04
N SER A 137 -21.34 -13.02 -17.33
CA SER A 137 -21.33 -14.29 -18.08
C SER A 137 -20.05 -15.13 -17.89
N ASP A 138 -18.98 -14.52 -17.38
CA ASP A 138 -17.70 -15.19 -17.11
C ASP A 138 -17.11 -14.64 -15.81
N PRO A 139 -17.77 -14.91 -14.67
CA PRO A 139 -17.33 -14.40 -13.39
C PRO A 139 -16.02 -15.08 -12.98
N SER A 140 -15.05 -14.29 -12.52
CA SER A 140 -13.77 -14.76 -11.97
C SER A 140 -13.75 -14.55 -10.45
N PRO A 141 -14.51 -15.34 -9.66
CA PRO A 141 -14.80 -15.04 -8.26
C PRO A 141 -13.54 -15.02 -7.39
N VAL A 142 -12.55 -15.87 -7.68
CA VAL A 142 -11.29 -15.93 -6.94
C VAL A 142 -10.51 -14.62 -7.10
N GLU A 143 -10.30 -14.19 -8.34
CA GLU A 143 -9.61 -12.94 -8.68
C GLU A 143 -10.35 -11.73 -8.12
N MET A 144 -11.68 -11.71 -8.21
CA MET A 144 -12.51 -10.65 -7.64
C MET A 144 -12.31 -10.52 -6.13
N ILE A 145 -12.36 -11.65 -5.41
CA ILE A 145 -12.17 -11.66 -3.95
C ILE A 145 -10.75 -11.25 -3.59
N GLN A 146 -9.72 -11.72 -4.31
CA GLN A 146 -8.33 -11.35 -4.07
C GLN A 146 -8.10 -9.85 -4.26
N PHE A 147 -8.64 -9.27 -5.33
CA PHE A 147 -8.55 -7.83 -5.58
C PHE A 147 -9.24 -7.01 -4.49
N VAL A 148 -10.44 -7.42 -4.06
CA VAL A 148 -11.14 -6.77 -2.94
C VAL A 148 -10.40 -6.91 -1.62
N GLN A 149 -9.81 -8.07 -1.33
CA GLN A 149 -8.97 -8.25 -0.13
C GLN A 149 -7.75 -7.31 -0.14
N LYS A 150 -7.15 -7.09 -1.31
CA LYS A 150 -6.05 -6.12 -1.46
C LYS A 150 -6.52 -4.69 -1.17
N LEU A 151 -7.65 -4.28 -1.74
CA LEU A 151 -8.25 -2.97 -1.46
C LEU A 151 -8.64 -2.83 0.02
N ASP A 152 -9.23 -3.85 0.62
CA ASP A 152 -9.63 -3.88 2.02
C ASP A 152 -8.43 -3.74 2.97
N ALA A 153 -7.33 -4.44 2.69
CA ALA A 153 -6.09 -4.29 3.44
C ALA A 153 -5.51 -2.87 3.36
N ILE A 154 -5.59 -2.23 2.18
CA ILE A 154 -5.16 -0.85 1.99
C ILE A 154 -6.07 0.11 2.76
N PHE A 155 -7.38 0.00 2.62
CA PHE A 155 -8.33 0.88 3.28
C PHE A 155 -8.34 0.71 4.80
N THR A 156 -8.17 -0.51 5.31
CA THR A 156 -8.01 -0.78 6.74
C THR A 156 -6.83 -0.01 7.31
N ARG A 157 -5.69 0.02 6.60
CA ARG A 157 -4.52 0.82 7.00
C ARG A 157 -4.79 2.33 6.95
N LEU A 158 -5.61 2.80 6.01
CA LEU A 158 -5.96 4.21 5.90
C LEU A 158 -7.04 4.66 6.90
N LEU A 159 -7.77 3.72 7.50
CA LEU A 159 -8.76 3.97 8.55
C LEU A 159 -8.14 3.92 9.96
N ASP A 160 -6.97 3.30 10.11
CA ASP A 160 -6.27 3.21 11.39
C ASP A 160 -6.03 4.62 11.97
N PRO A 161 -6.53 4.93 13.18
CA PRO A 161 -6.30 6.22 13.83
C PRO A 161 -4.82 6.57 14.01
N GLN A 162 -3.94 5.57 14.07
CA GLN A 162 -2.50 5.72 14.25
C GLN A 162 -1.73 5.84 12.92
N ALA A 163 -2.41 5.70 11.78
CA ALA A 163 -1.75 5.79 10.49
C ALA A 163 -1.31 7.22 10.17
N PRO A 164 -0.13 7.40 9.54
CA PRO A 164 0.39 8.71 9.14
C PRO A 164 -0.43 9.36 8.02
N THR A 165 -1.25 8.60 7.31
CA THR A 165 -2.23 9.12 6.35
C THR A 165 -3.56 8.48 6.61
N ARG A 166 -4.59 9.32 6.64
CA ARG A 166 -5.94 8.95 7.04
C ARG A 166 -6.93 9.36 5.97
N LEU A 167 -7.94 8.53 5.76
CA LEU A 167 -9.11 8.94 4.99
C LEU A 167 -9.81 10.11 5.70
N THR A 168 -10.31 11.06 4.92
CA THR A 168 -11.19 12.09 5.46
C THR A 168 -12.49 11.45 5.96
N ARG A 169 -13.22 12.13 6.84
CA ARG A 169 -14.53 11.63 7.29
C ARG A 169 -15.49 11.40 6.11
N THR A 170 -15.43 12.26 5.10
CA THR A 170 -16.23 12.14 3.87
C THR A 170 -15.82 10.91 3.05
N ASP A 171 -14.51 10.70 2.89
CA ASP A 171 -13.98 9.53 2.19
C ASP A 171 -14.36 8.22 2.89
N ALA A 172 -14.32 8.19 4.22
CA ALA A 172 -14.75 7.03 5.00
C ALA A 172 -16.24 6.70 4.78
N VAL A 173 -17.11 7.70 4.72
CA VAL A 173 -18.54 7.49 4.41
C VAL A 173 -18.71 6.96 2.98
N ARG A 174 -17.95 7.51 2.02
CA ARG A 174 -17.98 7.04 0.63
C ARG A 174 -17.51 5.58 0.52
N LEU A 175 -16.44 5.23 1.22
CA LEU A 175 -15.91 3.87 1.28
C LEU A 175 -16.96 2.89 1.81
N THR A 176 -17.69 3.23 2.87
CA THR A 176 -18.78 2.38 3.38
C THR A 176 -19.83 2.08 2.31
N SER A 177 -20.25 3.10 1.55
CA SER A 177 -21.22 2.92 0.46
C SER A 177 -20.67 2.04 -0.69
N ILE A 178 -19.39 2.22 -1.04
CA ILE A 178 -18.72 1.38 -2.05
C ILE A 178 -18.61 -0.07 -1.57
N ALA A 179 -18.22 -0.28 -0.30
CA ALA A 179 -18.04 -1.61 0.28
C ALA A 179 -19.36 -2.41 0.30
N GLU A 180 -20.48 -1.76 0.66
CA GLU A 180 -21.80 -2.41 0.63
C GLU A 180 -22.21 -2.81 -0.79
N ARG A 181 -22.03 -1.92 -1.78
CA ARG A 181 -22.30 -2.26 -3.20
C ARG A 181 -21.41 -3.39 -3.70
N THR A 182 -20.12 -3.33 -3.38
CA THR A 182 -19.14 -4.37 -3.73
C THR A 182 -19.55 -5.73 -3.17
N ARG A 183 -19.97 -5.78 -1.90
CA ARG A 183 -20.42 -7.01 -1.25
C ARG A 183 -21.62 -7.63 -1.97
N ILE A 184 -22.62 -6.82 -2.28
CA ILE A 184 -23.83 -7.28 -2.99
C ILE A 184 -23.46 -7.81 -4.39
N GLN A 185 -22.63 -7.06 -5.12
CA GLN A 185 -22.27 -7.41 -6.49
C GLN A 185 -21.43 -8.69 -6.56
N ILE A 186 -20.44 -8.86 -5.68
CA ILE A 186 -19.65 -10.08 -5.61
C ILE A 186 -20.51 -11.27 -5.22
N ALA A 187 -21.37 -11.13 -4.19
CA ALA A 187 -22.26 -12.22 -3.77
C ALA A 187 -23.16 -12.68 -4.93
N LYS A 188 -23.73 -11.73 -5.69
CA LYS A 188 -24.54 -12.02 -6.88
C LYS A 188 -23.75 -12.77 -7.95
N SER A 189 -22.53 -12.33 -8.27
CA SER A 189 -21.69 -12.98 -9.29
C SER A 189 -21.24 -14.39 -8.88
N VAL A 190 -20.92 -14.61 -7.61
CA VAL A 190 -20.51 -15.93 -7.08
C VAL A 190 -21.68 -16.92 -7.16
N VAL A 191 -22.87 -16.52 -6.72
CA VAL A 191 -24.06 -17.41 -6.75
C VAL A 191 -24.41 -17.80 -8.19
N ARG A 192 -24.40 -16.85 -9.12
CA ARG A 192 -24.68 -17.13 -10.54
C ARG A 192 -23.63 -18.03 -11.17
N GLY A 193 -22.34 -17.84 -10.85
CA GLY A 193 -21.28 -18.73 -11.30
C GLY A 193 -21.55 -20.19 -10.90
N TYR A 194 -21.95 -20.40 -9.65
CA TYR A 194 -22.31 -21.71 -9.13
C TYR A 194 -23.55 -22.33 -9.83
N GLU A 195 -24.60 -21.54 -10.08
CA GLU A 195 -25.78 -21.99 -10.83
C GLU A 195 -25.44 -22.42 -12.27
N MET A 196 -24.53 -21.71 -12.93
CA MET A 196 -24.03 -22.06 -14.26
C MET A 196 -23.26 -23.37 -14.26
N GLU A 197 -22.34 -23.57 -13.31
CA GLU A 197 -21.57 -24.81 -13.17
C GLU A 197 -22.50 -26.02 -12.94
N ILE A 198 -23.49 -25.91 -12.04
CA ILE A 198 -24.47 -26.98 -11.82
C ILE A 198 -25.25 -27.29 -13.09
N SER A 199 -25.70 -26.26 -13.81
CA SER A 199 -26.48 -26.44 -15.05
C SER A 199 -25.66 -27.16 -16.12
N GLN A 200 -24.36 -26.85 -16.22
CA GLN A 200 -23.44 -27.54 -17.11
C GLN A 200 -23.24 -29.01 -16.72
N ILE A 201 -23.04 -29.30 -15.43
CA ILE A 201 -22.92 -30.68 -14.93
C ILE A 201 -24.22 -31.46 -15.23
N TYR A 202 -25.37 -30.87 -14.93
CA TYR A 202 -26.68 -31.50 -15.15
C TYR A 202 -26.91 -31.84 -16.62
N SER A 203 -26.68 -30.88 -17.52
CA SER A 203 -26.78 -31.11 -18.97
C SER A 203 -25.77 -32.15 -19.46
N SER A 204 -24.54 -32.16 -18.94
CA SER A 204 -23.54 -33.17 -19.27
C SER A 204 -23.97 -34.57 -18.85
N VAL A 205 -24.58 -34.74 -17.67
CA VAL A 205 -25.08 -36.03 -17.18
C VAL A 205 -26.26 -36.52 -18.02
N LEU A 206 -27.20 -35.64 -18.35
CA LEU A 206 -28.34 -35.98 -19.21
C LEU A 206 -27.96 -36.30 -20.66
N SER A 207 -26.80 -35.83 -21.11
CA SER A 207 -26.30 -36.05 -22.48
C SER A 207 -25.46 -37.31 -22.62
N GLN A 208 -25.17 -38.04 -21.53
CA GLN A 208 -24.50 -39.33 -21.59
C GLN A 208 -25.52 -40.42 -22.00
N PRO A 209 -25.21 -41.23 -23.03
CA PRO A 209 -26.11 -42.24 -23.58
C PRO A 209 -26.35 -43.43 -22.65
#